data_AF-A0A5M8PEH6-F1
#
_entry.id   AF-A0A5M8PEH6-F1
#
_cell.length_a   1.000
_cell.length_b   1.000
_cell.length_c   1.000
_cell.angle_alpha   90.00
_cell.angle_beta   90.00
_cell.angle_gamma   90.00
#
_symmetry.space_group_name_H-M   'P 1'
#
loop_
_entity.id
_entity.type
_entity.pdbx_description
1 polymer ?
#
loop_
_entity_poly.entity_id
_entity_poly.type
_entity_poly.pdbx_seq_one_letter_code
_entity_poly.pdbx_strand_id
1 'polypeptide(L)'
;MQFMCSLIVVALAQFAAVCQTGPVPGLSVFARSRYCANAPTVKAGTFLDGRDLLSERTNHDPQRAPEVVTVCVPHTQVYLIMTLGIHISGNIVQSLLENAALYVLNLIVRGGDGPLHNGMFNFPGMNDVTLQVWNANNHQTTYGVLGGAIGALHDWMSNNAYGSVSFGIYDGVNQVGNGVVNGAG
;
A
#
# COMPACT_ATOMS: atom_id res chain seq x y z
N MET A 1 -42.47 19.43 65.53
CA MET A 1 -43.61 19.45 64.58
C MET A 1 -43.02 19.76 63.22
N GLN A 2 -43.10 18.77 62.30
CA GLN A 2 -43.03 18.85 60.84
C GLN A 2 -42.06 19.84 60.19
N PHE A 3 -41.07 19.33 59.43
CA PHE A 3 -40.67 19.82 58.08
C PHE A 3 -39.29 19.25 57.68
N MET A 4 -39.12 17.91 57.69
CA MET A 4 -37.95 17.24 57.09
C MET A 4 -38.38 15.85 56.64
N CYS A 5 -39.16 15.73 55.57
CA CYS A 5 -39.51 14.39 55.06
C CYS A 5 -39.91 14.31 53.58
N SER A 6 -39.63 15.31 52.73
CA SER A 6 -40.25 15.34 51.40
C SER A 6 -39.32 15.71 50.23
N LEU A 7 -38.06 15.26 50.24
CA LEU A 7 -37.13 15.48 49.11
C LEU A 7 -36.21 14.27 48.78
N ILE A 8 -36.59 13.03 49.11
CA ILE A 8 -35.74 11.84 48.84
C ILE A 8 -36.38 10.82 47.87
N VAL A 9 -37.57 11.08 47.31
CA VAL A 9 -38.33 10.03 46.59
C VAL A 9 -38.26 10.10 45.04
N VAL A 10 -37.52 11.04 44.41
CA VAL A 10 -37.54 11.17 42.91
C VAL A 10 -36.14 11.19 42.27
N ALA A 11 -35.20 10.36 42.74
CA ALA A 11 -33.89 10.23 42.06
C ALA A 11 -33.35 8.80 42.02
N LEU A 12 -34.24 7.79 41.89
CA LEU A 12 -33.86 6.36 41.91
C LEU A 12 -34.36 5.56 40.69
N ALA A 13 -34.78 6.22 39.61
CA ALA A 13 -35.39 5.53 38.45
C ALA A 13 -34.86 5.98 37.08
N GLN A 14 -33.61 6.40 36.98
CA GLN A 14 -32.97 6.66 35.68
C GLN A 14 -31.51 6.24 35.74
N PHE A 15 -31.20 4.96 35.49
CA PHE A 15 -29.94 4.48 34.91
C PHE A 15 -29.97 2.93 34.88
N ALA A 16 -30.97 2.37 34.20
CA ALA A 16 -31.00 0.95 33.86
C ALA A 16 -31.31 0.78 32.38
N ALA A 17 -30.47 1.38 31.54
CA ALA A 17 -30.36 1.02 30.14
C ALA A 17 -28.87 0.80 29.85
N VAL A 18 -28.28 -0.21 30.51
CA VAL A 18 -27.04 -0.81 30.02
C VAL A 18 -27.44 -1.61 28.80
N CYS A 19 -27.52 -0.95 27.65
CA CYS A 19 -27.52 -1.63 26.36
C CYS A 19 -26.22 -2.42 26.31
N GLN A 20 -26.31 -3.74 26.46
CA GLN A 20 -25.20 -4.63 26.16
C GLN A 20 -24.95 -4.56 24.66
N THR A 21 -24.15 -3.59 24.22
CA THR A 21 -23.34 -3.76 23.02
C THR A 21 -22.18 -4.67 23.40
N GLY A 22 -22.49 -5.93 23.67
CA GLY A 22 -21.45 -6.95 23.75
C GLY A 22 -20.80 -7.03 22.38
N PRO A 23 -19.46 -6.93 22.26
CA PRO A 23 -18.80 -7.20 21.00
C PRO A 23 -19.20 -8.61 20.58
N VAL A 24 -19.85 -8.74 19.43
CA VAL A 24 -20.05 -10.04 18.79
C VAL A 24 -18.66 -10.65 18.67
N PRO A 25 -18.39 -11.86 19.21
CA PRO A 25 -17.10 -12.53 19.04
C PRO A 25 -16.77 -12.51 17.55
N GLY A 26 -15.71 -11.76 17.24
CA GLY A 26 -15.44 -11.28 15.90
C GLY A 26 -15.46 -12.44 14.91
N LEU A 27 -16.35 -12.34 13.92
CA LEU A 27 -16.11 -12.98 12.64
C LEU A 27 -14.78 -12.41 12.13
N SER A 28 -13.67 -13.09 12.42
CA SER A 28 -12.40 -12.85 11.76
C SER A 28 -12.61 -13.24 10.30
N VAL A 29 -13.03 -12.26 9.50
CA VAL A 29 -12.98 -12.35 8.05
C VAL A 29 -11.50 -12.40 7.73
N PHE A 30 -10.94 -13.61 7.69
CA PHE A 30 -9.59 -13.80 7.20
C PHE A 30 -9.53 -13.19 5.80
N ALA A 31 -8.70 -12.17 5.64
CA ALA A 31 -8.41 -11.63 4.33
C ALA A 31 -8.00 -12.80 3.44
N ARG A 32 -8.69 -12.96 2.30
CA ARG A 32 -8.33 -14.00 1.33
C ARG A 32 -6.84 -13.84 1.01
N SER A 33 -6.10 -14.93 1.10
CA SER A 33 -4.69 -14.94 0.73
C SER A 33 -4.55 -14.44 -0.70
N ARG A 34 -3.78 -13.36 -0.87
CA ARG A 34 -3.41 -12.85 -2.19
C ARG A 34 -2.07 -13.48 -2.58
N TYR A 35 -1.90 -13.75 -3.86
CA TYR A 35 -0.67 -14.26 -4.44
C TYR A 35 -0.04 -13.20 -5.34
N CYS A 36 1.28 -13.23 -5.46
CA CYS A 36 2.04 -12.26 -6.23
C CYS A 36 1.88 -12.54 -7.73
N ALA A 37 1.58 -11.53 -8.54
CA ALA A 37 1.50 -11.67 -10.00
C ALA A 37 2.85 -12.03 -10.62
N ASN A 38 3.96 -11.57 -10.03
CA ASN A 38 5.34 -11.90 -10.43
C ASN A 38 5.89 -13.17 -9.77
N ALA A 39 5.14 -13.81 -8.86
CA ALA A 39 5.48 -15.08 -8.24
C ALA A 39 4.17 -15.80 -7.81
N PRO A 40 3.43 -16.43 -8.74
CA PRO A 40 2.05 -16.90 -8.53
C PRO A 40 1.88 -17.94 -7.43
N THR A 41 2.96 -18.64 -7.06
CA THR A 41 2.98 -19.62 -5.96
C THR A 41 3.29 -18.98 -4.60
N VAL A 42 3.72 -17.71 -4.58
CA VAL A 42 4.12 -16.99 -3.39
C VAL A 42 2.97 -16.14 -2.87
N LYS A 43 2.68 -16.30 -1.59
CA LYS A 43 1.67 -15.51 -0.89
C LYS A 43 2.21 -14.10 -0.63
N ALA A 44 1.44 -13.08 -0.94
CA ALA A 44 1.82 -11.70 -0.66
C ALA A 44 2.09 -11.49 0.85
N GLY A 45 3.14 -10.74 1.16
CA GLY A 45 3.60 -10.49 2.53
C GLY A 45 4.46 -11.61 3.14
N THR A 46 4.71 -12.71 2.41
CA THR A 46 5.77 -13.67 2.78
C THR A 46 7.09 -13.29 2.14
N PHE A 47 8.20 -13.73 2.73
CA PHE A 47 9.52 -13.49 2.18
C PHE A 47 9.65 -14.16 0.81
N LEU A 48 9.88 -13.36 -0.23
CA LEU A 48 10.07 -13.84 -1.60
C LEU A 48 11.55 -14.13 -1.84
N ASP A 49 11.94 -15.40 -2.02
CA ASP A 49 13.29 -15.70 -2.51
C ASP A 49 13.37 -15.24 -3.98
N GLY A 50 14.48 -14.62 -4.37
CA GLY A 50 14.71 -14.23 -5.75
C GLY A 50 14.68 -15.42 -6.73
N ARG A 51 14.89 -16.64 -6.23
CA ARG A 51 14.75 -17.88 -7.02
C ARG A 51 13.29 -18.25 -7.33
N ASP A 52 12.34 -17.74 -6.56
CA ASP A 52 10.91 -17.99 -6.75
C ASP A 52 10.28 -17.02 -7.77
N LEU A 53 11.06 -16.04 -8.26
CA LEU A 53 10.65 -15.17 -9.35
C LEU A 53 10.51 -16.02 -10.62
N LEU A 54 9.30 -16.06 -11.17
CA LEU A 54 9.13 -16.63 -12.50
C LEU A 54 9.84 -15.73 -13.51
N SER A 55 10.86 -16.28 -14.17
CA SER A 55 11.42 -15.72 -15.41
C SER A 55 10.50 -16.03 -16.62
N GLU A 56 9.43 -16.78 -16.38
CA GLU A 56 8.49 -17.16 -17.41
C GLU A 56 7.47 -16.05 -17.67
N ARG A 57 7.59 -15.47 -18.87
CA ARG A 57 6.49 -14.85 -19.59
C ARG A 57 5.34 -15.84 -19.65
N THR A 58 4.50 -15.88 -18.62
CA THR A 58 3.20 -16.50 -18.77
C THR A 58 2.52 -15.70 -19.87
N ASN A 59 2.25 -16.35 -21.01
CA ASN A 59 1.36 -15.83 -22.04
C ASN A 59 0.04 -15.52 -21.33
N HIS A 60 -0.08 -14.30 -20.84
CA HIS A 60 -1.35 -13.77 -20.39
C HIS A 60 -2.23 -13.78 -21.63
N ASP A 61 -3.26 -14.62 -21.58
CA ASP A 61 -4.45 -14.41 -22.39
C ASP A 61 -4.77 -12.90 -22.30
N PRO A 62 -4.98 -12.17 -23.41
CA PRO A 62 -5.39 -10.76 -23.40
C PRO A 62 -6.78 -10.53 -22.74
N GLN A 63 -7.24 -11.45 -21.91
CA GLN A 63 -8.28 -11.24 -20.92
C GLN A 63 -7.86 -10.13 -19.98
N ARG A 64 -8.39 -8.93 -20.27
CA ARG A 64 -8.63 -7.79 -19.39
C ARG A 64 -7.86 -7.89 -18.08
N ALA A 65 -6.68 -7.25 -18.03
CA ALA A 65 -5.87 -7.16 -16.82
C ALA A 65 -6.79 -6.90 -15.62
N PRO A 66 -6.67 -7.69 -14.53
CA PRO A 66 -7.52 -7.49 -13.37
C PRO A 66 -7.37 -6.05 -12.90
N GLU A 67 -8.49 -5.42 -12.55
CA GLU A 67 -8.54 -4.03 -12.07
C GLU A 67 -7.55 -3.79 -10.93
N VAL A 68 -7.27 -4.84 -10.14
CA VAL A 68 -6.31 -4.85 -9.04
C VAL A 68 -5.25 -5.93 -9.23
N VAL A 69 -3.98 -5.54 -9.20
CA VAL A 69 -2.81 -6.43 -9.33
C VAL A 69 -2.00 -6.42 -8.03
N THR A 70 -1.51 -7.58 -7.59
CA THR A 70 -0.61 -7.68 -6.44
C THR A 70 0.79 -8.04 -6.92
N VAL A 71 1.84 -7.29 -6.54
CA VAL A 71 3.22 -7.52 -6.99
C VAL A 71 4.15 -7.54 -5.79
N CYS A 72 5.02 -8.55 -5.67
CA CYS A 72 5.89 -8.71 -4.52
C CYS A 72 7.31 -8.24 -4.81
N VAL A 73 7.94 -7.62 -3.80
CA VAL A 73 9.31 -7.13 -3.89
C VAL A 73 10.27 -8.28 -3.56
N PRO A 74 11.22 -8.62 -4.44
CA PRO A 74 12.19 -9.69 -4.21
C PRO A 74 12.98 -9.49 -2.91
N HIS A 75 13.29 -10.60 -2.23
CA HIS A 75 14.11 -10.64 -1.01
C HIS A 75 13.56 -9.83 0.17
N THR A 76 12.25 -9.58 0.19
CA THR A 76 11.59 -8.84 1.27
C THR A 76 10.19 -9.42 1.54
N GLN A 77 9.52 -8.88 2.57
CA GLN A 77 8.08 -9.08 2.79
C GLN A 77 7.24 -7.93 2.20
N VAL A 78 7.87 -7.02 1.45
CA VAL A 78 7.21 -5.86 0.87
C VAL A 78 6.44 -6.29 -0.38
N TYR A 79 5.23 -5.76 -0.55
CA TYR A 79 4.46 -5.94 -1.77
C TYR A 79 3.54 -4.74 -2.05
N LEU A 80 3.10 -4.67 -3.30
CA LEU A 80 2.20 -3.66 -3.81
C LEU A 80 0.83 -4.27 -4.08
N ILE A 81 -0.22 -3.52 -3.77
CA ILE A 81 -1.56 -3.73 -4.32
C ILE A 81 -1.85 -2.53 -5.22
N MET A 82 -1.92 -2.76 -6.51
CA MET A 82 -1.99 -1.74 -7.55
C MET A 82 -3.36 -1.72 -8.21
N THR A 83 -3.87 -0.54 -8.54
CA THR A 83 -5.03 -0.33 -9.40
C THR A 83 -4.57 0.44 -10.62
N LEU A 84 -4.69 -0.19 -11.79
CA LEU A 84 -4.21 0.36 -13.06
C LEU A 84 -5.16 1.45 -13.56
N GLY A 85 -4.62 2.56 -14.04
CA GLY A 85 -5.39 3.67 -14.56
C GLY A 85 -5.30 3.79 -16.09
N ILE A 86 -5.33 5.02 -16.57
CA ILE A 86 -5.18 5.35 -17.99
C ILE A 86 -3.75 5.08 -18.48
N HIS A 87 -3.63 4.80 -19.78
CA HIS A 87 -2.36 4.72 -20.47
C HIS A 87 -1.62 6.07 -20.42
N ILE A 88 -0.31 6.01 -20.17
CA ILE A 88 0.63 7.13 -20.25
C ILE A 88 1.82 6.62 -21.06
N SER A 89 2.43 7.51 -21.86
CA SER A 89 3.60 7.16 -22.67
C SER A 89 4.69 6.45 -21.87
N GLY A 90 5.04 5.22 -22.30
CA GLY A 90 5.86 4.33 -21.50
C GLY A 90 7.28 4.81 -21.23
N ASN A 91 7.92 5.48 -22.19
CA ASN A 91 9.24 6.07 -21.98
C ASN A 91 9.23 7.17 -20.91
N ILE A 92 8.11 7.88 -20.74
CA ILE A 92 7.97 8.92 -19.71
C ILE A 92 7.87 8.28 -18.32
N VAL A 93 7.00 7.29 -18.15
CA VAL A 93 6.83 6.59 -16.87
C VAL A 93 8.08 5.80 -16.51
N GLN A 94 8.69 5.10 -17.48
CA GLN A 94 9.94 4.39 -17.28
C GLN A 94 11.05 5.33 -16.78
N SER A 95 11.27 6.45 -17.47
CA SER A 95 12.28 7.43 -17.07
C SER A 95 11.99 8.04 -15.68
N LEU A 96 10.72 8.28 -15.36
CA LEU A 96 10.30 8.72 -14.03
C LEU A 96 10.70 7.71 -12.94
N LEU A 97 10.38 6.43 -13.13
CA LEU A 97 10.65 5.38 -12.14
C LEU A 97 12.14 5.11 -11.98
N GLU A 98 12.91 5.05 -13.08
CA GLU A 98 14.36 4.87 -13.05
C GLU A 98 15.06 6.02 -12.30
N ASN A 99 14.71 7.27 -12.61
CA ASN A 99 15.29 8.44 -11.96
C ASN A 99 14.89 8.54 -10.48
N ALA A 100 13.63 8.20 -10.15
CA ALA A 100 13.17 8.16 -8.76
C ALA A 100 13.93 7.09 -7.96
N ALA A 101 14.14 5.89 -8.51
CA ALA A 101 14.91 4.83 -7.87
C ALA A 101 16.35 5.26 -7.60
N LEU A 102 17.02 5.88 -8.57
CA LEU A 102 18.38 6.41 -8.41
C LEU A 102 18.44 7.50 -7.33
N TYR A 103 17.44 8.39 -7.28
CA TYR A 103 17.35 9.42 -6.26
C TYR A 103 17.19 8.84 -4.86
N VAL A 104 16.28 7.87 -4.68
CA VAL A 104 16.08 7.16 -3.41
C VAL A 104 17.36 6.44 -2.98
N LEU A 105 18.04 5.76 -3.90
CA LEU A 105 19.32 5.12 -3.62
C LEU A 105 20.37 6.14 -3.15
N ASN A 106 20.43 7.32 -3.76
CA ASN A 106 21.34 8.39 -3.33
C ASN A 106 21.04 8.87 -1.90
N LEU A 107 19.77 8.99 -1.54
CA LEU A 107 19.36 9.33 -0.17
C LEU A 107 19.83 8.26 0.82
N ILE A 108 19.66 6.98 0.50
CA ILE A 108 20.12 5.86 1.36
C ILE A 108 21.64 5.87 1.50
N VAL A 109 22.38 6.04 0.41
CA VAL A 109 23.86 6.05 0.44
C VAL A 109 24.40 7.21 1.30
N ARG A 110 23.74 8.36 1.26
CA ARG A 110 24.20 9.57 1.97
C ARG A 110 23.71 9.68 3.41
N GLY A 111 22.49 9.22 3.67
CA GLY A 111 21.79 9.43 4.94
C GLY A 111 21.39 8.15 5.68
N GLY A 112 21.64 6.98 5.09
CA GLY A 112 21.15 5.69 5.58
C GLY A 112 19.70 5.42 5.16
N ASP A 113 19.24 4.19 5.40
CA ASP A 113 17.81 3.91 5.33
C ASP A 113 17.10 4.55 6.52
N GLY A 114 15.99 5.20 6.24
CA GLY A 114 15.26 6.00 7.19
C GLY A 114 13.90 6.38 6.64
N PRO A 115 13.07 7.03 7.45
CA PRO A 115 11.72 7.36 7.06
C PRO A 115 11.66 8.44 5.97
N LEU A 116 10.59 8.43 5.19
CA LEU A 116 10.30 9.52 4.26
C LEU A 116 10.25 10.83 5.03
N HIS A 117 11.00 11.84 4.54
CA HIS A 117 10.98 13.16 5.14
C HIS A 117 9.57 13.75 5.08
N ASN A 118 9.06 14.24 6.22
CA ASN A 118 7.66 14.69 6.38
C ASN A 118 6.60 13.64 5.98
N GLY A 119 6.96 12.36 5.93
CA GLY A 119 6.05 11.26 5.60
C GLY A 119 5.58 11.22 4.15
N MET A 120 6.29 11.93 3.25
CA MET A 120 5.91 12.05 1.84
C MET A 120 7.15 12.09 0.93
N PHE A 121 6.98 11.56 -0.27
CA PHE A 121 7.95 11.58 -1.35
C PHE A 121 7.23 12.06 -2.61
N ASN A 122 7.71 13.14 -3.21
CA ASN A 122 7.19 13.68 -4.46
C ASN A 122 8.35 13.78 -5.45
N PHE A 123 8.23 13.09 -6.57
CA PHE A 123 9.25 13.08 -7.61
C PHE A 123 8.65 13.51 -8.94
N PRO A 124 9.05 14.68 -9.48
CA PRO A 124 8.56 15.16 -10.76
C PRO A 124 9.25 14.43 -11.92
N GLY A 125 8.47 14.03 -12.91
CA GLY A 125 8.94 13.53 -14.20
C GLY A 125 8.73 14.54 -15.32
N MET A 126 8.81 14.06 -16.56
CA MET A 126 8.52 14.86 -17.76
C MET A 126 7.01 14.97 -17.99
N ASN A 127 6.57 16.02 -18.68
CA ASN A 127 5.17 16.25 -19.11
C ASN A 127 4.15 16.16 -17.96
N ASP A 128 4.48 16.75 -16.81
CA ASP A 128 3.64 16.76 -15.60
C ASP A 128 3.30 15.37 -15.05
N VAL A 129 3.99 14.32 -15.50
CA VAL A 129 3.88 13.00 -14.90
C VAL A 129 4.67 13.02 -13.59
N THR A 130 4.07 12.57 -12.50
CA THR A 130 4.68 12.58 -11.16
C THR A 130 4.54 11.23 -10.49
N LEU A 131 5.51 10.91 -9.62
CA LEU A 131 5.40 9.85 -8.64
C LEU A 131 5.23 10.51 -7.26
N GLN A 132 4.14 10.17 -6.58
CA GLN A 132 3.87 10.62 -5.22
C GLN A 132 3.69 9.40 -4.32
N VAL A 133 4.32 9.39 -3.14
CA VAL A 133 4.18 8.34 -2.13
C VAL A 133 4.05 9.00 -0.77
N TRP A 134 3.16 8.50 0.08
CA TRP A 134 2.95 9.00 1.43
C TRP A 134 2.63 7.89 2.42
N ASN A 135 2.90 8.15 3.69
CA ASN A 135 2.60 7.24 4.80
C ASN A 135 1.11 6.86 4.86
N ALA A 136 0.80 5.61 5.19
CA ALA A 136 -0.57 5.12 5.34
C ALA A 136 -0.91 4.86 6.80
N ASN A 137 -2.09 5.28 7.28
CA ASN A 137 -2.66 4.86 8.58
C ASN A 137 -1.70 4.98 9.78
N ASN A 138 -0.91 6.07 9.87
CA ASN A 138 0.16 6.28 10.87
C ASN A 138 1.34 5.31 10.81
N HIS A 139 1.39 4.41 9.83
CA HIS A 139 2.57 3.63 9.52
C HIS A 139 3.54 4.44 8.66
N GLN A 140 4.82 4.18 8.84
CA GLN A 140 5.90 4.93 8.24
C GLN A 140 6.52 4.13 7.10
N THR A 141 6.63 4.74 5.93
CA THR A 141 7.43 4.21 4.81
C THR A 141 8.89 4.66 4.99
N THR A 142 9.84 3.74 4.75
CA THR A 142 11.28 4.05 4.67
C THR A 142 11.74 4.19 3.22
N TYR A 143 12.91 4.79 3.00
CA TYR A 143 13.52 4.87 1.67
C TYR A 143 13.81 3.49 1.08
N GLY A 144 14.21 2.51 1.90
CA GLY A 144 14.40 1.12 1.46
C GLY A 144 13.11 0.48 0.97
N VAL A 145 12.01 0.64 1.72
CA VAL A 145 10.67 0.17 1.31
C VAL A 145 10.22 0.87 0.03
N LEU A 146 10.40 2.19 -0.06
CA LEU A 146 10.07 2.96 -1.27
C LEU A 146 10.89 2.50 -2.47
N GLY A 147 12.20 2.28 -2.31
CA GLY A 147 13.07 1.80 -3.39
C GLY A 147 12.64 0.42 -3.92
N GLY A 148 12.32 -0.50 -3.01
CA GLY A 148 11.78 -1.82 -3.36
C GLY A 148 10.43 -1.73 -4.09
N ALA A 149 9.53 -0.85 -3.62
CA ALA A 149 8.26 -0.58 -4.26
C ALA A 149 8.42 -0.03 -5.69
N ILE A 150 9.28 0.98 -5.88
CA ILE A 150 9.56 1.55 -7.21
C ILE A 150 10.11 0.48 -8.15
N GLY A 151 11.07 -0.34 -7.68
CA GLY A 151 11.64 -1.42 -8.46
C GLY A 151 10.60 -2.45 -8.90
N ALA A 152 9.78 -2.95 -7.97
CA ALA A 152 8.73 -3.91 -8.30
C ALA A 152 7.67 -3.34 -9.26
N LEU A 153 7.31 -2.06 -9.11
CA LEU A 153 6.40 -1.37 -10.02
C LEU A 153 6.99 -1.28 -11.43
N HIS A 154 8.24 -0.83 -11.54
CA HIS A 154 8.97 -0.71 -12.80
C HIS A 154 9.07 -2.07 -13.50
N ASP A 155 9.52 -3.11 -12.80
CA ASP A 155 9.68 -4.45 -13.35
C ASP A 155 8.36 -5.02 -13.85
N TRP A 156 7.28 -4.84 -13.09
CA TRP A 156 5.95 -5.27 -13.53
C TRP A 156 5.51 -4.50 -14.79
N MET A 157 5.61 -3.17 -14.82
CA MET A 157 5.19 -2.36 -15.97
C MET A 157 6.01 -2.66 -17.24
N SER A 158 7.32 -2.92 -17.11
CA SER A 158 8.20 -3.26 -18.23
C SER A 158 7.79 -4.53 -18.99
N ASN A 159 7.11 -5.45 -18.30
CA ASN A 159 6.62 -6.71 -18.88
C ASN A 159 5.15 -6.66 -19.29
N ASN A 160 4.44 -5.57 -18.97
CA ASN A 160 3.02 -5.42 -19.21
C ASN A 160 2.78 -4.13 -20.01
N ALA A 161 2.31 -3.08 -19.35
CA ALA A 161 2.14 -1.76 -19.93
C ALA A 161 2.43 -0.69 -18.88
N TYR A 162 3.02 0.41 -19.34
CA TYR A 162 3.16 1.62 -18.55
C TYR A 162 1.87 2.44 -18.58
N GLY A 163 1.60 3.12 -17.48
CA GLY A 163 0.42 3.96 -17.33
C GLY A 163 0.35 4.62 -15.97
N SER A 164 -0.74 5.34 -15.75
CA SER A 164 -1.09 5.78 -14.39
C SER A 164 -1.43 4.56 -13.53
N VAL A 165 -1.09 4.66 -12.25
CA VAL A 165 -1.36 3.61 -11.27
C VAL A 165 -1.55 4.25 -9.91
N SER A 166 -2.50 3.75 -9.14
CA SER A 166 -2.54 3.97 -7.69
C SER A 166 -2.17 2.69 -6.98
N PHE A 167 -1.46 2.76 -5.87
CA PHE A 167 -1.00 1.56 -5.18
C PHE A 167 -0.88 1.74 -3.68
N GLY A 168 -1.14 0.67 -2.94
CA GLY A 168 -0.77 0.53 -1.53
C GLY A 168 0.54 -0.23 -1.39
N ILE A 169 1.42 0.22 -0.49
CA ILE A 169 2.67 -0.45 -0.13
C ILE A 169 2.47 -1.15 1.21
N TYR A 170 2.72 -2.45 1.23
CA TYR A 170 2.60 -3.29 2.41
C TYR A 170 3.96 -3.87 2.77
N ASP A 171 4.24 -3.97 4.07
CA ASP A 171 5.37 -4.71 4.63
C ASP A 171 4.81 -5.77 5.58
N GLY A 172 4.87 -7.03 5.15
CA GLY A 172 4.20 -8.14 5.83
C GLY A 172 2.69 -7.93 5.88
N VAL A 173 2.11 -7.77 7.06
CA VAL A 173 0.65 -7.57 7.22
C VAL A 173 0.25 -6.09 7.30
N ASN A 174 1.23 -5.18 7.34
CA ASN A 174 0.98 -3.77 7.61
C ASN A 174 1.03 -2.96 6.31
N GLN A 175 0.02 -2.13 6.07
CA GLN A 175 0.11 -1.12 5.03
C GLN A 175 0.95 0.05 5.56
N VAL A 176 2.10 0.30 4.93
CA VAL A 176 3.06 1.32 5.34
C VAL A 176 3.00 2.59 4.50
N GLY A 177 2.48 2.49 3.27
CA GLY A 177 2.37 3.62 2.37
C GLY A 177 1.26 3.49 1.33
N ASN A 178 0.97 4.62 0.68
CA ASN A 178 0.19 4.72 -0.54
C ASN A 178 1.01 5.49 -1.57
N GLY A 179 0.77 5.26 -2.85
CA GLY A 179 1.37 6.04 -3.90
C GLY A 179 0.52 6.11 -5.15
N VAL A 180 0.92 7.04 -6.02
CA VAL A 180 0.33 7.23 -7.32
C VAL A 180 1.40 7.63 -8.34
N VAL A 181 1.31 7.06 -9.53
CA VAL A 181 1.87 7.62 -10.75
C VAL A 181 0.71 8.24 -11.53
N ASN A 182 0.77 9.53 -11.78
CA ASN A 182 -0.29 10.25 -12.50
C ASN A 182 0.30 11.33 -13.41
N GLY A 183 -0.43 11.68 -14.47
CA GLY A 183 -0.08 12.71 -15.44
C GLY A 183 -1.12 12.77 -16.57
N ALA A 184 -1.00 13.74 -17.47
CA ALA A 184 -1.84 13.78 -18.66
C ALA A 184 -1.45 12.62 -19.60
N GLY A 185 -2.42 11.77 -19.94
CA GLY A 185 -2.26 10.65 -20.87
C GLY A 185 -2.11 11.07 -22.33
#